data_AF-A0AA42DSJ2-F1
#
_entry.id   AF-A0AA42DSJ2-F1
#
_cell.length_a   1.000
_cell.length_b   1.000
_cell.length_c   1.000
_cell.angle_alpha   90.00
_cell.angle_beta   90.00
_cell.angle_gamma   90.00
#
_symmetry.space_group_name_H-M   'P 1'
#
loop_
_entity.id
_entity.type
_entity.pdbx_description
1 polymer ?
#
loop_
_entity_poly.entity_id
_entity_poly.type
_entity_poly.pdbx_seq_one_letter_code
_entity_poly.pdbx_strand_id
1 'polypeptide(L)'
;MKTLEFYKHLLQEKGIELEAGVLKNEEHYFTKLYVAHKLESVDCNEEAYEILRGLYEKSAVRYDRHLFASYEDYLEEKVKYFVSLANLSYSLTGEAAKSLPYLDEALITLDGEESAYPYIDRDEIEKLRDHYRSLVG
;
A
#
# COMPACT_ATOMS: atom_id res chain seq x y z
N MET A 1 8.32 7.19 11.64
CA MET A 1 6.84 7.14 11.60
C MET A 1 6.30 8.18 12.56
N LYS A 2 5.73 9.25 12.00
CA LYS A 2 5.04 10.30 12.77
C LYS A 2 3.74 9.76 13.38
N THR A 3 3.11 10.54 14.28
CA THR A 3 1.82 10.17 14.89
C THR A 3 0.68 10.29 13.89
N LEU A 4 -0.41 9.57 14.10
CA LEU A 4 -1.61 9.70 13.26
C LEU A 4 -2.24 11.10 13.34
N GLU A 5 -2.10 11.78 14.47
CA GLU A 5 -2.50 13.18 14.62
C GLU A 5 -1.79 14.11 13.64
N PHE A 6 -0.50 13.89 13.36
CA PHE A 6 0.24 14.65 12.37
C PHE A 6 -0.37 14.48 10.97
N TYR A 7 -0.61 13.23 10.54
CA TYR A 7 -1.18 12.95 9.23
C TYR A 7 -2.62 13.46 9.10
N LYS A 8 -3.40 13.41 10.19
CA LYS A 8 -4.74 14.00 10.25
C LYS A 8 -4.70 15.50 10.01
N HIS A 9 -3.81 16.23 10.68
CA HIS A 9 -3.68 17.67 10.49
C HIS A 9 -3.32 18.01 9.04
N LEU A 10 -2.36 17.27 8.47
CA LEU A 10 -1.95 17.44 7.08
C LEU A 10 -3.11 17.22 6.10
N LEU A 11 -3.92 16.16 6.29
CA LEU A 11 -5.10 15.90 5.46
C LEU A 11 -6.16 17.01 5.60
N GLN A 12 -6.36 17.54 6.81
CA GLN A 12 -7.29 18.65 7.04
C GLN A 12 -6.83 19.93 6.32
N GLU A 13 -5.53 20.23 6.30
CA GLU A 13 -4.98 21.36 5.51
C GLU A 13 -5.20 21.18 4.01
N LYS A 14 -5.26 19.93 3.54
CA LYS A 14 -5.59 19.57 2.14
C LYS A 14 -7.10 19.46 1.87
N GLY A 15 -7.95 19.78 2.84
CA GLY A 15 -9.40 19.75 2.71
C GLY A 15 -10.02 18.34 2.83
N ILE A 16 -9.28 17.34 3.32
CA ILE A 16 -9.79 16.00 3.59
C ILE A 16 -10.03 15.84 5.09
N GLU A 17 -11.29 15.58 5.45
CA GLU A 17 -11.65 15.16 6.80
C GLU A 17 -11.63 13.64 6.93
N LEU A 18 -10.89 13.16 7.93
CA LEU A 18 -10.91 11.74 8.30
C LEU A 18 -12.17 11.42 9.11
N GLU A 19 -12.85 10.33 8.74
CA GLU A 19 -14.01 9.84 9.48
C GLU A 19 -13.64 9.48 10.93
N ALA A 20 -14.44 9.93 11.90
CA ALA A 20 -14.17 9.71 13.32
C ALA A 20 -14.07 8.22 13.72
N GLY A 21 -14.69 7.32 12.95
CA GLY A 21 -14.61 5.87 13.17
C GLY A 21 -13.22 5.29 12.89
N VAL A 22 -12.49 5.86 11.93
CA VAL A 22 -11.15 5.39 11.51
C VAL A 22 -10.10 5.62 12.60
N LEU A 23 -10.21 6.73 13.33
CA LEU A 23 -9.28 7.10 14.40
C LEU A 23 -9.48 6.29 15.69
N LYS A 24 -10.50 5.44 15.80
CA LYS A 24 -10.74 4.65 17.02
C LYS A 24 -9.74 3.50 17.21
N ASN A 25 -9.04 3.10 16.16
CA ASN A 25 -8.09 2.00 16.20
C ASN A 25 -6.78 2.37 15.49
N GLU A 26 -6.11 3.38 16.03
CA GLU A 26 -4.88 4.00 15.48
C GLU A 26 -3.73 3.02 15.27
N GLU A 27 -3.61 2.00 16.11
CA GLU A 27 -2.54 1.03 15.98
C GLU A 27 -2.76 0.04 14.83
N HIS A 28 -4.02 -0.15 14.43
CA HIS A 28 -4.41 -1.12 13.42
C HIS A 28 -3.85 -0.76 12.03
N TYR A 29 -3.35 -1.76 11.31
CA TYR A 29 -2.74 -1.52 10.00
C TYR A 29 -3.76 -0.97 8.98
N PHE A 30 -5.02 -1.38 9.07
CA PHE A 30 -6.09 -0.88 8.19
C PHE A 30 -6.27 0.65 8.30
N THR A 31 -6.23 1.19 9.52
CA THR A 31 -6.25 2.64 9.74
C THR A 31 -5.09 3.34 9.05
N LYS A 32 -3.90 2.74 9.14
CA LYS A 32 -2.68 3.26 8.51
C LYS A 32 -2.72 3.17 6.99
N LEU A 33 -3.21 2.07 6.42
CA LEU A 33 -3.43 1.92 4.97
C LEU A 33 -4.41 2.97 4.46
N TYR A 34 -5.55 3.12 5.13
CA TYR A 34 -6.54 4.13 4.78
C TYR A 34 -5.95 5.55 4.76
N VAL A 35 -5.20 5.91 5.81
CA VAL A 35 -4.56 7.23 5.89
C VAL A 35 -3.50 7.41 4.81
N ALA A 36 -2.69 6.38 4.52
CA ALA A 36 -1.70 6.42 3.45
C ALA A 36 -2.36 6.67 2.08
N HIS A 37 -3.44 5.96 1.74
CA HIS A 37 -4.16 6.17 0.49
C HIS A 37 -4.81 7.56 0.40
N LYS A 38 -5.30 8.10 1.51
CA LYS A 38 -5.77 9.50 1.53
C LYS A 38 -4.64 10.48 1.29
N LEU A 39 -3.44 10.24 1.84
CA LEU A 39 -2.27 11.08 1.60
C LEU A 39 -1.81 10.99 0.13
N GLU A 40 -1.80 9.81 -0.47
CA GLU A 40 -1.54 9.63 -1.91
C GLU A 40 -2.52 10.45 -2.76
N SER A 41 -3.80 10.46 -2.40
CA SER A 41 -4.84 11.20 -3.15
C SER A 41 -4.69 12.72 -3.13
N VAL A 42 -3.85 13.27 -2.24
CA VAL A 42 -3.56 14.70 -2.11
C VAL A 42 -2.07 15.03 -2.34
N ASP A 43 -1.37 14.15 -3.05
CA ASP A 43 0.05 14.26 -3.43
C ASP A 43 1.02 14.35 -2.24
N CYS A 44 0.62 13.89 -1.05
CA CYS A 44 1.49 13.75 0.12
C CYS A 44 2.24 12.41 0.07
N ASN A 45 3.01 12.22 -1.00
CA ASN A 45 3.66 10.95 -1.33
C ASN A 45 4.74 10.53 -0.33
N GLU A 46 5.48 11.48 0.24
CA GLU A 46 6.50 11.20 1.27
C GLU A 46 5.87 10.62 2.53
N GLU A 47 4.78 11.22 3.00
CA GLU A 47 4.05 10.75 4.17
C GLU A 47 3.36 9.41 3.93
N ALA A 48 2.74 9.23 2.76
CA ALA A 48 2.17 7.94 2.38
C ALA A 48 3.23 6.85 2.38
N TYR A 49 4.38 7.11 1.74
CA TYR A 49 5.50 6.17 1.70
C TYR A 49 6.03 5.83 3.09
N GLU A 50 6.17 6.82 3.98
CA GLU A 50 6.61 6.60 5.37
C GLU A 50 5.70 5.62 6.10
N ILE A 51 4.37 5.77 5.94
CA ILE A 51 3.39 4.88 6.57
C ILE A 51 3.48 3.48 5.96
N LEU A 52 3.40 3.35 4.64
CA LEU A 52 3.40 2.05 3.96
C LEU A 52 4.69 1.28 4.23
N ARG A 53 5.84 1.95 4.15
CA ARG A 53 7.13 1.35 4.49
C ARG A 53 7.18 0.91 5.95
N GLY A 54 6.62 1.70 6.88
CA GLY A 54 6.53 1.33 8.29
C GLY A 54 5.66 0.08 8.53
N LEU A 55 4.62 -0.13 7.72
CA LEU A 55 3.82 -1.36 7.73
C LEU A 55 4.62 -2.55 7.18
N TYR A 56 5.41 -2.34 6.14
CA TYR A 56 6.26 -3.36 5.50
C TYR A 56 7.29 -3.91 6.48
N GLU A 57 8.05 -3.01 7.10
CA GLU A 57 9.14 -3.34 8.04
C GLU A 57 8.65 -4.12 9.27
N LYS A 58 7.36 -3.98 9.62
CA LYS A 58 6.72 -4.71 10.74
C LYS A 58 5.92 -5.93 10.28
N SER A 59 5.85 -6.19 8.97
CA SER A 59 4.97 -7.20 8.37
C SER A 59 3.54 -7.10 8.91
N ALA A 60 2.99 -5.88 8.97
CA ALA A 60 1.75 -5.59 9.69
C ALA A 60 0.47 -5.94 8.90
N VAL A 61 0.52 -5.95 7.56
CA VAL A 61 -0.62 -6.29 6.70
C VAL A 61 -0.78 -7.81 6.66
N ARG A 62 -1.73 -8.33 7.45
CA ARG A 62 -1.98 -9.76 7.62
C ARG A 62 -3.48 -10.05 7.53
N TYR A 63 -3.81 -11.27 7.13
CA TYR A 63 -5.19 -11.72 7.08
C TYR A 63 -5.83 -11.67 8.45
N ASP A 64 -6.99 -11.03 8.53
CA ASP A 64 -7.88 -11.04 9.69
C ASP A 64 -9.32 -11.28 9.24
N ARG A 65 -9.84 -12.46 9.59
CA ARG A 65 -11.20 -12.90 9.27
C ARG A 65 -12.30 -12.02 9.87
N HIS A 66 -11.97 -11.19 10.86
CA HIS A 66 -12.91 -10.26 11.49
C HIS A 66 -12.99 -8.91 10.76
N LEU A 67 -12.06 -8.65 9.84
CA LEU A 67 -11.96 -7.40 9.10
C LEU A 67 -12.29 -7.57 7.62
N PHE A 68 -11.89 -8.68 7.03
CA PHE A 68 -12.18 -8.98 5.64
C PHE A 68 -13.41 -9.86 5.51
N ALA A 69 -14.26 -9.59 4.52
CA ALA A 69 -15.42 -10.43 4.24
C ALA A 69 -14.98 -11.77 3.61
N SER A 70 -13.87 -11.77 2.89
CA SER A 70 -13.27 -12.96 2.29
C SER A 70 -11.74 -12.96 2.39
N TYR A 71 -11.11 -14.10 2.07
CA TYR A 71 -9.65 -14.15 1.90
C TYR A 71 -9.20 -13.41 0.63
N GLU A 72 -10.04 -13.39 -0.41
CA GLU A 72 -9.79 -12.67 -1.66
C GLU A 72 -9.70 -11.17 -1.44
N ASP A 73 -10.57 -10.59 -0.60
CA ASP A 73 -10.52 -9.15 -0.26
C ASP A 73 -9.19 -8.79 0.40
N TYR A 74 -8.65 -9.69 1.22
CA TYR A 74 -7.34 -9.51 1.84
C TYR A 74 -6.21 -9.59 0.82
N LEU A 75 -6.25 -10.55 -0.10
CA LEU A 75 -5.27 -10.65 -1.18
C LEU A 75 -5.31 -9.38 -2.04
N GLU A 76 -6.51 -8.89 -2.36
CA GLU A 76 -6.73 -7.64 -3.07
C GLU A 76 -6.05 -6.45 -2.38
N GLU A 77 -6.37 -6.23 -1.12
CA GLU A 77 -5.81 -5.14 -0.32
C GLU A 77 -4.29 -5.25 -0.20
N LYS A 78 -3.76 -6.46 0.03
CA LYS A 78 -2.33 -6.68 0.23
C LYS A 78 -1.52 -6.47 -1.05
N VAL A 79 -2.04 -6.88 -2.20
CA VAL A 79 -1.39 -6.65 -3.49
C VAL A 79 -1.41 -5.16 -3.85
N LYS A 80 -2.55 -4.47 -3.69
CA LYS A 80 -2.64 -3.02 -3.89
C LYS A 80 -1.65 -2.26 -3.01
N TYR A 81 -1.52 -2.69 -1.76
CA TYR A 81 -0.54 -2.17 -0.81
C TYR A 81 0.90 -2.29 -1.34
N PHE A 82 1.31 -3.47 -1.84
CA PHE A 82 2.65 -3.66 -2.39
C PHE A 82 2.89 -2.84 -3.66
N VAL A 83 1.90 -2.76 -4.55
CA VAL A 83 1.98 -1.95 -5.78
C VAL A 83 2.13 -0.46 -5.46
N SER A 84 1.33 0.07 -4.53
CA SER A 84 1.46 1.46 -4.08
C SER A 84 2.84 1.72 -3.47
N LEU A 85 3.33 0.82 -2.60
CA LEU A 85 4.66 0.94 -2.01
C LEU A 85 5.78 0.93 -3.07
N ALA A 86 5.65 0.11 -4.12
CA ALA A 86 6.59 0.09 -5.24
C ALA A 86 6.60 1.42 -6.02
N ASN A 87 5.42 1.94 -6.33
CA ASN A 87 5.28 3.20 -7.09
C ASN A 87 5.80 4.40 -6.29
N LEU A 88 5.47 4.48 -5.01
CA LEU A 88 5.96 5.52 -4.11
C LEU A 88 7.48 5.43 -3.88
N SER A 89 8.00 4.20 -3.73
CA SER A 89 9.45 3.99 -3.64
C SER A 89 10.17 4.54 -4.87
N TYR A 90 9.65 4.26 -6.07
CA TYR A 90 10.28 4.73 -7.30
C TYR A 90 10.12 6.25 -7.47
N SER A 91 8.92 6.79 -7.26
CA SER A 91 8.65 8.22 -7.46
C SER A 91 9.47 9.13 -6.55
N LEU A 92 9.75 8.68 -5.32
CA LEU A 92 10.52 9.46 -4.35
C LEU A 92 12.04 9.30 -4.49
N THR A 93 12.52 8.13 -4.90
CA THR A 93 13.96 7.83 -4.93
C THR A 93 14.58 7.87 -6.33
N GLY A 94 13.77 7.69 -7.37
CA GLY A 94 14.23 7.45 -8.74
C GLY A 94 14.93 6.10 -8.93
N GLU A 95 15.00 5.25 -7.91
CA GLU A 95 15.73 3.98 -7.94
C GLU A 95 14.79 2.80 -8.17
N ALA A 96 14.61 2.41 -9.43
CA ALA A 96 13.72 1.31 -9.81
C ALA A 96 14.07 -0.01 -9.10
N ALA A 97 15.36 -0.25 -8.82
CA ALA A 97 15.82 -1.45 -8.12
C ALA A 97 15.21 -1.59 -6.71
N LYS A 98 14.92 -0.49 -6.01
CA LYS A 98 14.29 -0.51 -4.68
C LYS A 98 12.81 -0.89 -4.73
N SER A 99 12.16 -0.72 -5.87
CA SER A 99 10.74 -1.01 -6.05
C SER A 99 10.47 -2.47 -6.44
N LEU A 100 11.44 -3.15 -7.06
CA LEU A 100 11.30 -4.52 -7.54
C LEU A 100 10.90 -5.53 -6.45
N PRO A 101 11.50 -5.52 -5.24
CA PRO A 101 11.14 -6.48 -4.20
C PRO A 101 9.65 -6.41 -3.81
N TYR A 102 9.05 -5.22 -3.81
CA TYR A 102 7.63 -5.06 -3.49
C TYR A 102 6.73 -5.66 -4.57
N LEU A 103 7.10 -5.51 -5.85
CA LEU A 103 6.36 -6.12 -6.96
C LEU A 103 6.53 -7.64 -6.99
N ASP A 104 7.70 -8.15 -6.62
CA ASP A 104 7.91 -9.60 -6.48
C ASP A 104 7.03 -10.16 -5.34
N GLU A 105 6.93 -9.48 -4.19
CA GLU A 105 6.02 -9.85 -3.10
C GLU A 105 4.54 -9.80 -3.50
N ALA A 106 4.13 -8.82 -4.33
CA ALA A 106 2.80 -8.75 -4.89
C ALA A 106 2.48 -9.98 -5.75
N LEU A 107 3.41 -10.36 -6.63
CA LEU A 107 3.27 -11.53 -7.50
C LEU A 107 3.31 -12.86 -6.73
N ILE A 108 4.16 -12.98 -5.71
CA ILE A 108 4.18 -14.13 -4.81
C ILE A 108 2.86 -14.25 -4.05
N THR A 109 2.28 -13.14 -3.62
CA THR A 109 0.97 -13.12 -2.93
C THR A 109 -0.15 -13.66 -3.83
N LEU A 110 -0.04 -13.49 -5.14
CA LEU A 110 -0.98 -14.03 -6.14
C LEU A 110 -0.66 -15.46 -6.58
N ASP A 111 0.52 -15.98 -6.24
CA ASP A 111 0.98 -17.26 -6.76
C ASP A 111 0.19 -18.43 -6.13
N GLY A 112 -0.56 -19.15 -6.96
CA GLY A 112 -1.42 -20.25 -6.52
C GLY A 112 -2.84 -19.85 -6.10
N GLU A 113 -3.20 -18.56 -6.15
CA GLU A 113 -4.50 -18.05 -5.72
C GLU A 113 -5.40 -17.72 -6.93
N GLU A 114 -5.86 -18.77 -7.64
CA GLU A 114 -6.65 -18.62 -8.87
C GLU A 114 -7.98 -17.87 -8.68
N SER A 115 -8.50 -17.80 -7.46
CA SER A 115 -9.78 -17.14 -7.19
C SER A 115 -9.67 -15.62 -7.01
N ALA A 116 -8.46 -15.06 -6.87
CA ALA A 116 -8.23 -13.62 -6.74
C ALA A 116 -8.15 -12.86 -8.08
N TYR A 117 -8.03 -13.59 -9.21
CA TYR A 117 -7.91 -13.01 -10.56
C TYR A 117 -9.08 -12.16 -11.08
N PRO A 118 -10.33 -12.23 -10.55
CA PRO A 118 -11.38 -11.31 -10.98
C PRO A 118 -11.16 -9.85 -10.55
N TYR A 119 -10.33 -9.63 -9.53
CA TYR A 119 -10.15 -8.33 -8.88
C TYR A 119 -8.75 -7.74 -9.08
N ILE A 120 -7.79 -8.56 -9.48
CA ILE A 120 -6.40 -8.16 -9.68
C ILE A 120 -5.88 -8.72 -11.00
N ASP A 121 -5.41 -7.82 -11.86
CA ASP A 121 -4.73 -8.19 -13.10
C ASP A 121 -3.23 -8.46 -12.82
N ARG A 122 -2.86 -9.73 -12.77
CA ARG A 122 -1.47 -10.17 -12.61
C ARG A 122 -0.58 -9.64 -13.75
N ASP A 123 -1.09 -9.57 -14.97
CA ASP A 123 -0.33 -9.11 -16.13
C ASP A 123 0.04 -7.63 -16.00
N GLU A 124 -0.82 -6.81 -15.37
CA GLU A 124 -0.49 -5.40 -15.08
C GLU A 124 0.68 -5.28 -14.11
N ILE A 125 0.73 -6.12 -13.08
CA ILE A 125 1.82 -6.13 -12.10
C ILE A 125 3.12 -6.63 -12.75
N GLU A 126 3.04 -7.68 -13.58
CA GLU A 126 4.19 -8.18 -14.33
C GLU A 126 4.74 -7.13 -15.31
N LYS A 127 3.86 -6.44 -16.05
CA LYS A 127 4.26 -5.32 -16.92
C LYS A 127 4.94 -4.20 -16.15
N LEU A 128 4.42 -3.83 -14.98
CA LEU A 128 5.01 -2.80 -14.13
C LEU A 128 6.40 -3.22 -13.62
N ARG A 129 6.54 -4.48 -13.19
CA ARG A 129 7.82 -5.03 -12.76
C ARG A 129 8.84 -5.03 -13.89
N ASP A 130 8.44 -5.48 -15.08
CA ASP A 130 9.33 -5.56 -16.23
C ASP A 130 9.72 -4.16 -16.72
N HIS A 131 8.81 -3.18 -16.63
CA HIS A 131 9.13 -1.78 -16.83
C HIS A 131 10.22 -1.31 -15.84
N TYR A 132 10.07 -1.53 -14.54
CA TYR A 132 11.10 -1.17 -13.56
C TYR A 132 12.42 -1.91 -13.78
N ARG A 133 12.40 -3.20 -14.16
CA ARG A 133 13.62 -3.94 -14.51
C ARG A 133 14.34 -3.31 -15.69
N SER A 134 13.62 -2.87 -16.72
CA SER A 134 14.21 -2.21 -17.88
C SER A 134 14.93 -0.89 -17.55
N LEU A 135 14.58 -0.26 -16.42
CA LEU A 135 15.20 0.98 -15.94
C LEU A 135 16.44 0.74 -15.06
N VAL A 136 16.69 -0.49 -14.61
CA VAL A 136 17.82 -0.83 -13.73
C VAL A 136 19.13 -0.99 -14.50
N GLY A 137 19.08 -1.41 -15.77
CA GLY A 137 20.28 -1.62 -16.60
C GLY A 137 20.94 -2.97 -16.34
#